data_AF-A0A3B0XBI4-F1
#
_entry.id   AF-A0A3B0XBI4-F1
#
_cell.length_a   1.000
_cell.length_b   1.000
_cell.length_c   1.000
_cell.angle_alpha   90.00
_cell.angle_beta   90.00
_cell.angle_gamma   90.00
#
_symmetry.space_group_name_H-M   'P 1'
#
loop_
_entity.id
_entity.type
_entity.pdbx_description
1 polymer ?
#
loop_
_entity_poly.entity_id
_entity_poly.type
_entity_poly.pdbx_seq_one_letter_code
_entity_poly.pdbx_strand_id
1 'polypeptide(L)'
;MIVDSTDPIGPAEGLFTEAFYRDCYRALSDTGLIVQQSESPLLHFDSIILPMHRAMQAAGFAHTHTLPFPQPCYPSGWWSATLAGKQPVGHFREKDAEQPGFRTQYYTRAIHQGALAKPVFFALASSPSRLFGTPAV
;
A
#
# COMPACT_ATOMS: atom_id res chain seq x y z
N MET A 1 2.45 0.05 -12.76
CA MET A 1 3.22 -1.19 -12.51
C MET A 1 2.55 -1.94 -11.37
N ILE A 2 2.41 -3.26 -11.49
CA ILE A 2 1.84 -4.11 -10.45
C ILE A 2 2.94 -5.08 -10.01
N VAL A 3 3.26 -5.09 -8.72
CA VAL A 3 4.22 -6.02 -8.12
C VAL A 3 3.45 -6.98 -7.21
N ASP A 4 3.26 -8.19 -7.73
CA ASP A 4 2.60 -9.31 -7.04
C ASP A 4 3.67 -10.31 -6.61
N SER A 5 4.34 -10.01 -5.49
CA SER A 5 5.44 -10.81 -4.95
C SER A 5 4.99 -11.67 -3.78
N THR A 6 5.78 -12.71 -3.48
CA THR A 6 5.68 -13.46 -2.23
C THR A 6 6.19 -12.61 -1.05
N ASP A 7 5.91 -13.08 0.17
CA ASP A 7 6.37 -12.49 1.44
C ASP A 7 7.86 -12.10 1.39
N PRO A 8 8.28 -11.02 2.08
CA PRO A 8 9.64 -10.48 2.04
C PRO A 8 10.63 -11.32 2.86
N ILE A 9 10.70 -12.62 2.58
CA ILE A 9 11.67 -13.54 3.13
C ILE A 9 12.46 -14.13 1.96
N GLY A 10 13.79 -13.95 1.99
CA GLY A 10 14.66 -14.49 0.95
C GLY A 10 14.64 -13.64 -0.34
N PRO A 11 14.40 -14.22 -1.53
CA PRO A 11 14.57 -13.51 -2.82
C PRO A 11 13.75 -12.22 -2.96
N ALA A 12 12.63 -12.11 -2.23
CA ALA A 12 11.72 -10.96 -2.30
C ALA A 12 12.17 -9.77 -1.45
N GLU A 13 13.15 -9.90 -0.54
CA GLU A 13 13.63 -8.78 0.30
C GLU A 13 14.10 -7.58 -0.54
N GLY A 14 14.75 -7.85 -1.68
CA GLY A 14 15.20 -6.83 -2.61
C GLY A 14 14.07 -5.94 -3.16
N LEU A 15 12.85 -6.46 -3.21
CA LEU A 15 11.66 -5.76 -3.74
C LEU A 15 11.06 -4.74 -2.76
N PHE A 16 11.57 -4.68 -1.53
CA PHE A 16 11.11 -3.74 -0.48
C PHE A 16 12.14 -2.63 -0.20
N THR A 17 13.08 -2.43 -1.12
CA THR A 17 14.19 -1.48 -0.95
C THR A 17 13.96 -0.18 -1.72
N GLU A 18 14.55 0.91 -1.23
CA GLU A 18 14.57 2.20 -1.93
C GLU A 18 15.15 2.07 -3.34
N ALA A 19 16.20 1.25 -3.52
CA ALA A 19 16.85 1.05 -4.82
C ALA A 19 15.87 0.46 -5.84
N PHE A 20 15.13 -0.58 -5.46
CA PHE A 20 14.10 -1.17 -6.31
C PHE A 20 13.01 -0.15 -6.65
N TYR A 21 12.48 0.57 -5.65
CA TYR A 21 11.47 1.60 -5.90
C TYR A 21 11.97 2.74 -6.79
N ARG A 22 13.26 3.08 -6.71
CA ARG A 22 13.88 4.09 -7.56
C ARG A 22 13.97 3.63 -9.02
N ASP A 23 14.23 2.34 -9.24
CA ASP A 23 14.17 1.74 -10.58
C ASP A 23 12.74 1.72 -11.12
N CYS A 24 11.76 1.34 -10.31
CA CYS A 24 10.34 1.45 -10.67
C CYS A 24 9.94 2.88 -11.02
N TYR A 25 10.37 3.87 -10.22
CA TYR A 25 10.10 5.28 -10.46
C TYR A 25 10.65 5.74 -11.82
N ARG A 26 11.87 5.33 -12.17
CA ARG A 26 12.50 5.64 -13.46
C ARG A 26 11.78 4.99 -14.64
N ALA A 27 11.25 3.78 -14.48
CA ALA A 27 10.54 3.05 -15.52
C ALA A 27 9.11 3.56 -15.79
N LEU A 28 8.51 4.28 -14.84
CA LEU A 28 7.14 4.79 -14.95
C LEU A 28 7.08 6.12 -15.73
N SER A 29 5.99 6.34 -16.47
CA SER A 29 5.65 7.66 -17.02
C SER A 29 5.40 8.70 -15.92
N ASP A 30 5.28 9.97 -16.29
CA ASP A 30 5.07 11.09 -15.35
C ASP A 30 3.75 11.02 -14.55
N THR A 31 2.78 10.26 -15.07
CA THR A 31 1.50 9.96 -14.42
C THR A 31 1.43 8.53 -13.87
N GLY A 32 2.54 7.80 -13.94
CA GLY A 32 2.61 6.40 -13.54
C GLY A 32 2.57 6.20 -12.03
N LEU A 33 2.07 5.04 -11.64
CA LEU A 33 2.10 4.54 -10.27
C LEU A 33 2.54 3.08 -10.21
N ILE A 34 3.04 2.68 -9.05
CA ILE A 34 3.23 1.30 -8.64
C ILE A 34 2.15 0.93 -7.62
N VAL A 35 1.68 -0.32 -7.70
CA VAL A 35 0.95 -0.99 -6.62
C VAL A 35 1.75 -2.24 -6.28
N GLN A 36 2.03 -2.45 -4.99
CA GLN A 36 2.76 -3.61 -4.51
C GLN A 36 2.04 -4.19 -3.31
N GLN A 37 1.93 -5.52 -3.25
CA GLN A 37 1.46 -6.23 -2.06
C GLN A 37 2.29 -5.80 -0.83
N SER A 38 1.62 -5.56 0.29
CA SER A 38 2.24 -4.94 1.47
C SER A 38 1.82 -5.61 2.78
N GLU A 39 1.54 -6.92 2.73
CA GLU A 39 1.29 -7.72 3.93
C GLU A 39 0.02 -7.35 4.71
N SER A 40 -0.16 -7.98 5.88
CA SER A 40 -1.27 -7.74 6.80
C SER A 40 -1.11 -6.39 7.50
N PRO A 41 -2.10 -5.48 7.40
CA PRO A 41 -2.05 -4.24 8.16
C PRO A 41 -2.19 -4.43 9.67
N LEU A 42 -2.73 -5.55 10.13
CA LEU A 42 -2.85 -5.80 11.56
C LEU A 42 -1.54 -6.33 12.15
N LEU A 43 -0.82 -7.17 11.39
CA LEU A 43 0.38 -7.86 11.89
C LEU A 43 1.68 -7.16 11.49
N HIS A 44 1.71 -6.47 10.36
CA HIS A 44 2.94 -6.04 9.68
C HIS A 44 3.00 -4.53 9.39
N PHE A 45 2.15 -3.73 10.04
CA PHE A 45 2.12 -2.30 9.78
C PHE A 45 3.44 -1.59 10.12
N ASP A 46 3.95 -1.80 11.34
CA ASP A 46 5.19 -1.14 11.78
C ASP A 46 6.45 -1.78 11.16
N SER A 47 6.42 -3.09 10.90
CA SER A 47 7.59 -3.85 10.43
C SER A 47 7.77 -3.81 8.91
N ILE A 48 6.70 -3.63 8.13
CA ILE A 48 6.75 -3.74 6.66
C ILE A 48 6.09 -2.55 5.98
N ILE A 49 4.82 -2.24 6.28
CA ILE A 49 4.06 -1.19 5.57
C ILE A 49 4.67 0.19 5.77
N LEU A 50 4.96 0.58 7.02
CA LEU A 50 5.53 1.89 7.32
C LEU A 50 6.95 2.06 6.74
N PRO A 51 7.88 1.10 6.86
CA PRO A 51 9.16 1.13 6.14
C PRO A 51 9.00 1.22 4.62
N MET A 52 8.06 0.47 4.03
CA MET A 52 7.76 0.49 2.60
C MET A 52 7.32 1.88 2.13
N HIS A 53 6.43 2.56 2.88
CA HIS A 53 6.06 3.95 2.62
C HIS A 53 7.28 4.88 2.59
N ARG A 54 8.18 4.76 3.58
CA ARG A 54 9.39 5.57 3.67
C ARG A 54 10.34 5.31 2.49
N ALA A 55 10.53 4.04 2.13
CA ALA A 55 11.38 3.65 1.01
C ALA A 55 10.83 4.15 -0.34
N MET A 56 9.51 4.07 -0.54
CA MET A 56 8.84 4.62 -1.73
C MET A 56 8.99 6.15 -1.81
N GLN A 57 8.83 6.85 -0.69
CA GLN A 57 9.02 8.30 -0.62
C GLN A 57 10.47 8.70 -0.90
N ALA A 58 11.44 8.00 -0.30
CA ALA A 58 12.86 8.23 -0.54
C ALA A 58 13.25 7.98 -2.02
N ALA A 59 12.60 7.02 -2.67
CA ALA A 59 12.77 6.75 -4.10
C ALA A 59 12.22 7.83 -5.04
N GLY A 60 11.40 8.76 -4.54
CA GLY A 60 10.89 9.92 -5.27
C GLY A 60 9.36 9.94 -5.47
N PHE A 61 8.62 8.93 -4.98
CA PHE A 61 7.17 8.95 -5.04
C PHE A 61 6.59 9.94 -4.01
N ALA A 62 5.99 11.04 -4.48
CA ALA A 62 5.43 12.07 -3.62
C ALA A 62 4.14 11.63 -2.90
N HIS A 63 3.46 10.60 -3.42
CA HIS A 63 2.16 10.17 -2.92
C HIS A 63 2.14 8.67 -2.70
N THR A 64 1.71 8.24 -1.51
CA THR A 64 1.61 6.83 -1.15
C THR A 64 0.32 6.53 -0.39
N HIS A 65 -0.31 5.39 -0.63
CA HIS A 65 -1.55 5.01 0.04
C HIS A 65 -1.74 3.50 0.10
N THR A 66 -2.03 2.94 1.27
CA THR A 66 -2.33 1.51 1.45
C THR A 66 -3.82 1.24 1.27
N LEU A 67 -4.14 0.26 0.44
CA LEU A 67 -5.48 -0.29 0.21
C LEU A 67 -5.62 -1.64 0.92
N PRO A 68 -6.36 -1.72 2.04
CA PRO A 68 -6.64 -2.98 2.70
C PRO A 68 -7.78 -3.75 2.01
N PHE A 69 -7.72 -5.08 2.05
CA PHE A 69 -8.76 -5.97 1.54
C PHE A 69 -8.79 -7.29 2.33
N PRO A 70 -9.93 -7.99 2.41
CA PRO A 70 -10.03 -9.28 3.06
C PRO A 70 -9.31 -10.34 2.23
N GLN A 71 -8.51 -11.17 2.88
CA GLN A 71 -7.88 -12.35 2.31
C GLN A 71 -7.95 -13.49 3.32
N PRO A 72 -9.08 -14.20 3.41
CA PRO A 72 -9.37 -15.13 4.52
C PRO A 72 -8.38 -16.28 4.66
N CYS A 73 -7.69 -16.67 3.58
CA CYS A 73 -6.72 -17.76 3.60
C CYS A 73 -5.31 -17.31 4.04
N TYR A 74 -5.07 -16.02 4.23
CA TYR A 74 -3.79 -15.49 4.72
C TYR A 74 -3.86 -15.21 6.23
N PRO A 75 -2.70 -15.13 6.91
CA PRO A 75 -2.64 -14.73 8.31
C PRO A 75 -3.45 -13.44 8.56
N SER A 76 -4.14 -13.39 9.71
CA SER A 76 -5.13 -12.38 10.11
C SER A 76 -6.40 -12.23 9.25
N GLY A 77 -6.49 -12.88 8.09
CA GLY A 77 -7.62 -12.72 7.16
C GLY A 77 -7.70 -11.35 6.48
N TRP A 78 -6.69 -10.48 6.67
CA TRP A 78 -6.71 -9.07 6.26
C TRP A 78 -5.37 -8.70 5.66
N TRP A 79 -5.39 -8.29 4.39
CA TRP A 79 -4.19 -8.02 3.60
C TRP A 79 -4.23 -6.62 3.01
N SER A 80 -3.13 -6.22 2.38
CA SER A 80 -3.07 -4.93 1.74
C SER A 80 -2.14 -4.88 0.54
N ALA A 81 -2.35 -3.85 -0.27
CA ALA A 81 -1.41 -3.39 -1.27
C ALA A 81 -1.17 -1.90 -1.08
N THR A 82 0.09 -1.47 -1.21
CA THR A 82 0.48 -0.07 -1.11
C THR A 82 0.74 0.53 -2.48
N LEU A 83 0.04 1.61 -2.76
CA LEU A 83 0.19 2.47 -3.93
C LEU A 83 1.32 3.46 -3.69
N ALA A 84 2.12 3.72 -4.72
CA ALA A 84 2.99 4.89 -4.79
C ALA A 84 2.95 5.50 -6.20
N GLY A 85 2.68 6.81 -6.28
CA GLY A 85 2.47 7.51 -7.54
C GLY A 85 3.30 8.79 -7.65
N LYS A 86 3.65 9.14 -8.89
CA LYS A 86 4.21 10.46 -9.21
C LYS A 86 3.15 11.57 -9.10
N GLN A 87 1.87 11.18 -9.14
CA GLN A 87 0.69 12.02 -8.94
C GLN A 87 -0.12 11.48 -7.75
N PRO A 88 -1.09 12.25 -7.20
CA PRO A 88 -1.91 11.80 -6.08
C PRO A 88 -2.60 10.46 -6.37
N VAL A 89 -2.50 9.50 -5.44
CA VAL A 89 -3.04 8.14 -5.58
C VAL A 89 -4.33 7.90 -4.79
N GLY A 90 -4.87 8.94 -4.14
CA GLY A 90 -6.09 8.85 -3.33
C GLY A 90 -7.40 8.97 -4.13
N HIS A 91 -7.33 8.98 -5.46
CA HIS A 91 -8.48 9.04 -6.36
C HIS A 91 -8.32 7.99 -7.46
N PHE A 92 -9.44 7.61 -8.07
CA PHE A 92 -9.46 6.65 -9.17
C PHE A 92 -10.48 7.05 -10.23
N ARG A 93 -10.39 6.42 -11.41
CA ARG A 93 -11.30 6.66 -12.53
C ARG A 93 -12.65 6.02 -12.24
N GLU A 94 -13.50 6.72 -11.49
CA GLU A 94 -14.77 6.18 -10.99
C GLU A 94 -15.67 5.61 -12.08
N LYS A 95 -15.78 6.29 -13.23
CA LYS A 95 -16.57 5.82 -14.38
C LYS A 95 -16.06 4.48 -14.92
N ASP A 96 -14.74 4.32 -15.03
CA ASP A 96 -14.13 3.07 -15.49
C ASP A 96 -14.32 1.96 -14.43
N ALA A 97 -14.38 2.31 -13.15
CA ALA A 97 -14.62 1.37 -12.06
C ALA A 97 -16.08 0.89 -11.98
N GLU A 98 -17.05 1.68 -12.49
CA GLU A 98 -18.44 1.25 -12.64
C GLU A 98 -18.60 0.21 -13.75
N GLN A 99 -17.76 0.29 -14.79
CA GLN A 99 -17.81 -0.57 -15.96
C GLN A 99 -16.41 -1.10 -16.30
N PRO A 100 -15.87 -2.04 -15.48
CA PRO A 100 -14.49 -2.51 -15.63
C PRO A 100 -14.21 -3.25 -16.95
N GLY A 101 -15.23 -3.60 -17.73
CA GLY A 101 -15.09 -4.29 -19.01
C GLY A 101 -14.83 -5.80 -18.88
N PHE A 102 -14.79 -6.33 -17.65
CA PHE A 102 -14.66 -7.75 -17.35
C PHE A 102 -15.48 -8.12 -16.11
N ARG A 103 -15.80 -9.40 -15.96
CA ARG A 103 -16.57 -9.90 -14.81
C ARG A 103 -15.71 -9.90 -13.55
N THR A 104 -16.21 -9.32 -12.46
CA THR A 104 -15.61 -9.35 -11.13
C THR A 104 -16.48 -10.12 -10.15
N GLN A 105 -15.87 -10.73 -9.13
CA GLN A 105 -16.58 -11.36 -8.01
C GLN A 105 -16.43 -10.57 -6.70
N TYR A 106 -15.44 -9.67 -6.65
CA TYR A 106 -15.12 -8.89 -5.45
C TYR A 106 -15.04 -7.38 -5.77
N TYR A 107 -14.25 -7.02 -6.78
CA TYR A 107 -14.04 -5.62 -7.14
C TYR A 107 -15.34 -4.96 -7.63
N THR A 108 -15.67 -3.82 -7.02
CA THR A 108 -16.71 -2.87 -7.47
C THR A 108 -16.21 -1.45 -7.19
N ARG A 109 -16.82 -0.43 -7.82
CA ARG A 109 -16.56 0.98 -7.48
C ARG A 109 -16.67 1.25 -5.98
N ALA A 110 -17.71 0.72 -5.33
CA ALA A 110 -17.94 0.92 -3.90
C ALA A 110 -16.85 0.27 -3.03
N ILE A 111 -16.40 -0.93 -3.40
CA ILE A 111 -15.29 -1.61 -2.72
C ILE A 111 -13.97 -0.84 -2.88
N HIS A 112 -13.67 -0.33 -4.08
CA HIS A 112 -12.49 0.53 -4.28
C HIS A 112 -12.56 1.77 -3.39
N GLN A 113 -13.69 2.48 -3.39
CA GLN A 113 -13.89 3.65 -2.54
C GLN A 113 -13.72 3.32 -1.05
N GLY A 114 -14.28 2.19 -0.60
CA GLY A 114 -14.13 1.72 0.77
C GLY A 114 -12.70 1.41 1.16
N ALA A 115 -11.91 0.80 0.25
CA ALA A 115 -10.50 0.50 0.46
C ALA A 115 -9.62 1.76 0.57
N LEU A 116 -10.08 2.93 0.13
CA LEU A 116 -9.35 4.17 0.34
C LEU A 116 -9.41 4.67 1.79
N ALA A 117 -10.35 4.16 2.60
CA ALA A 117 -10.46 4.51 4.01
C ALA A 117 -9.31 3.92 4.84
N LYS A 118 -8.74 4.72 5.74
CA LYS A 118 -7.64 4.28 6.63
C LYS A 118 -8.15 4.07 8.06
N PRO A 119 -7.81 2.93 8.70
CA PRO A 119 -7.97 2.78 10.15
C PRO A 119 -7.19 3.85 10.91
N VAL A 120 -7.66 4.23 12.11
CA VAL A 120 -7.00 5.26 12.94
C VAL A 120 -5.54 4.93 13.24
N PHE A 121 -5.20 3.65 13.44
CA PHE A 121 -3.83 3.25 13.77
C PHE A 121 -2.83 3.51 12.63
N PHE A 122 -3.28 3.63 11.38
CA PHE A 122 -2.41 4.04 10.27
C PHE A 122 -1.90 5.48 10.46
N ALA A 123 -2.73 6.37 11.02
CA ALA A 123 -2.40 7.77 11.22
C ALA A 123 -1.54 8.00 12.47
N LEU A 124 -1.65 7.13 13.48
CA LEU A 124 -0.91 7.25 14.74
C LEU A 124 0.61 7.08 14.56
N ALA A 125 1.07 6.32 13.56
CA ALA A 125 2.49 6.10 13.31
C ALA A 125 3.17 7.20 12.47
N SER A 126 2.38 8.05 11.81
CA SER A 126 2.85 9.29 11.18
C SER A 126 3.01 10.45 12.18
N SER A 127 2.59 10.27 13.44
CA SER A 127 2.79 11.27 14.51
C SER A 127 4.07 10.95 15.30
N PRO A 128 5.05 11.87 15.38
CA PRO A 128 6.33 11.66 16.08
C PRO A 128 6.23 11.46 17.61
N SER A 129 5.04 11.39 18.20
CA SER A 129 4.80 11.46 19.65
C SER A 129 4.81 10.11 20.40
N ARG A 130 5.17 8.99 19.78
CA ARG A 130 5.28 7.66 20.46
C ARG A 130 6.70 7.12 20.63
N LEU A 131 7.73 7.97 20.60
CA LEU A 131 9.07 7.56 21.07
C LEU A 131 9.20 7.45 22.60
N PHE A 132 8.19 7.91 23.36
CA PHE A 132 8.16 7.73 24.81
C PHE A 132 6.80 7.19 25.23
N GLY A 133 6.80 5.93 25.63
CA GLY A 133 5.63 5.28 26.20
C GLY A 133 5.27 5.90 27.55
N THR A 134 3.98 6.10 27.75
CA THR A 134 3.39 6.08 29.08
C THR A 134 2.27 5.04 29.04
N PRO A 135 2.21 4.09 30.00
CA PRO A 135 1.09 3.17 30.08
C PRO A 135 -0.17 3.99 30.39
N ALA A 136 -1.29 3.60 29.79
CA ALA A 136 -2.58 4.12 30.20
C ALA A 136 -2.81 3.79 31.68
N VAL A 137 -3.11 4.81 32.47
CA VAL A 137 -3.63 4.70 33.84
C VAL A 137 -5.10 4.33 33.77
#